data_AF-A0A0R2NZF8-F1
#
_entry.id   AF-A0A0R2NZF8-F1
#
_cell.length_a   1.000
_cell.length_b   1.000
_cell.length_c   1.000
_cell.angle_alpha   90.00
_cell.angle_beta   90.00
_cell.angle_gamma   90.00
#
_symmetry.space_group_name_H-M   'P 1'
#
loop_
_entity.id
_entity.type
_entity.pdbx_description
1 polymer ?
#
loop_
_entity_poly.entity_id
_entity_poly.type
_entity_poly.pdbx_seq_one_letter_code
_entity_poly.pdbx_strand_id
1 'polypeptide(L)'
;MDAEKVDNDKEAMRWGLTCEKGQCQERINKNGKEVVQVCKFKPTIKHVEDKTQDSLSCHYYLQKYDALVSKHSLWNYHAFFTIMKYNKKLFADYLNRKVTVFDEAHKIEDQIIQFVGFDIFAGQVDECNLSTERYNFTDLDSMIQLTDDIAFSYAKKIKDIKESPVFQNNPDFELITGLERRYDKAAQAKIDIIADKDNFVVNDPVNDINGNFRTISVKPIDVSKFAHEFFETEYQVFMSATIHKSSFCENMGLEKDDVAFVDTAKSPFPLEHRKIDLLNVRRLSYGSTEEDELEVIKTIDRILDDHSDQRGLILTSSIPRCHKIIRYLSPKNTRRIRLCHSKNKEDKT
;
A
#
# COMPACT_ATOMS: atom_id res chain seq x y z
N MET A 1 29.09 -17.95 8.68
CA MET A 1 29.09 -16.56 9.16
C MET A 1 27.64 -16.20 9.32
N ASP A 2 27.19 -16.15 10.57
CA ASP A 2 25.81 -15.79 10.89
C ASP A 2 25.56 -14.37 10.42
N ALA A 3 24.56 -14.18 9.56
CA ALA A 3 24.15 -12.85 9.13
C ALA A 3 23.49 -12.17 10.34
N GLU A 4 24.24 -11.33 11.06
CA GLU A 4 23.68 -10.47 12.09
C GLU A 4 22.66 -9.54 11.42
N LYS A 5 21.40 -9.71 11.82
CA LYS A 5 20.35 -8.76 11.53
C LYS A 5 20.70 -7.49 12.30
N VAL A 6 21.02 -6.40 11.59
CA VAL A 6 21.22 -5.10 12.23
C VAL A 6 19.84 -4.62 12.66
N ASP A 7 19.44 -4.93 13.90
CA ASP A 7 18.13 -4.59 14.47
C ASP A 7 17.99 -3.08 14.76
N ASN A 8 19.03 -2.29 14.52
CA ASN A 8 19.09 -0.87 14.79
C ASN A 8 19.20 -0.06 13.49
N ASP A 9 18.06 0.48 13.04
CA ASP A 9 17.94 1.28 11.83
C ASP A 9 18.95 2.45 11.78
N LYS A 10 19.28 3.06 12.93
CA LYS A 10 20.25 4.15 12.99
C LYS A 10 21.68 3.70 12.74
N GLU A 11 22.06 2.49 13.18
CA GLU A 11 23.38 1.92 12.89
C GLU A 11 23.47 1.45 11.43
N ALA A 12 22.40 0.84 10.90
CA ALA A 12 22.30 0.49 9.48
C ALA A 12 22.44 1.72 8.57
N MET A 13 21.77 2.84 8.90
CA MET A 13 21.92 4.12 8.21
C MET A 13 23.34 4.68 8.35
N ARG A 14 23.93 4.65 9.56
CA ARG A 14 25.27 5.18 9.83
C ARG A 14 26.38 4.38 9.15
N TRP A 15 26.14 3.10 8.86
CA TRP A 15 27.04 2.22 8.10
C TRP A 15 26.79 2.23 6.59
N GLY A 16 25.82 3.02 6.10
CA GLY A 16 25.51 3.10 4.66
C GLY A 16 24.99 1.77 4.09
N LEU A 17 24.42 0.90 4.93
CA LEU A 17 23.86 -0.39 4.54
C LEU A 17 22.42 -0.28 4.02
N THR A 18 21.86 0.93 4.02
CA THR A 18 20.59 1.25 3.41
C THR A 18 20.83 1.77 1.99
N CYS A 19 20.08 1.25 1.01
CA CYS A 19 20.06 1.85 -0.32
C CYS A 19 19.20 3.12 -0.26
N GLU A 20 19.73 4.21 0.32
CA GLU A 20 19.01 5.49 0.44
C GLU A 20 18.54 6.03 -0.92
N LYS A 21 19.22 5.62 -1.99
CA LYS A 21 18.98 6.09 -3.35
C LYS A 21 17.90 5.31 -4.11
N GLY A 22 17.52 4.11 -3.68
CA GLY A 22 16.56 3.23 -4.36
C GLY A 22 16.89 2.85 -5.83
N GLN A 23 17.92 3.44 -6.42
CA GLN A 23 18.32 3.29 -7.81
C GLN A 23 19.55 2.39 -7.87
N CYS A 24 19.40 1.23 -8.53
CA CYS A 24 20.52 0.31 -8.77
C CYS A 24 21.15 0.47 -10.15
N GLN A 25 20.68 1.46 -10.90
CA GLN A 25 21.24 1.92 -12.14
C GLN A 25 21.26 3.44 -12.05
N GLU A 26 22.44 4.01 -12.17
CA GLU A 26 22.63 5.45 -12.18
C GLU A 26 23.17 5.84 -13.56
N ARG A 27 22.68 6.93 -14.13
CA ARG A 27 23.32 7.51 -15.31
C ARG A 27 24.48 8.35 -14.80
N ILE A 28 25.65 8.20 -15.42
CA ILE A 28 26.86 8.94 -15.08
C ILE A 28 27.48 9.52 -16.34
N ASN A 29 28.18 10.64 -16.21
CA ASN A 29 28.99 11.16 -17.30
C ASN A 29 30.40 10.55 -17.21
N LYS A 30 30.80 9.78 -18.23
CA LYS A 30 32.14 9.22 -18.34
C LYS A 30 32.76 9.68 -19.66
N ASN A 31 33.78 10.53 -19.59
CA ASN A 31 34.47 11.11 -20.75
C ASN A 31 33.54 11.87 -21.72
N GLY A 32 32.57 12.63 -21.20
CA GLY A 32 31.65 13.42 -22.02
C GLY A 32 30.51 12.60 -22.66
N LYS A 33 30.37 11.32 -22.29
CA LYS A 33 29.26 10.46 -22.71
C LYS A 33 28.45 10.01 -21.51
N GLU A 34 27.13 10.05 -21.66
CA GLU A 34 26.19 9.47 -20.70
C GLU A 34 26.28 7.94 -20.78
N VAL A 35 26.57 7.32 -19.63
CA VAL A 35 26.67 5.86 -19.50
C VAL A 35 25.83 5.43 -18.30
N VAL A 36 25.06 4.35 -18.47
CA VAL A 36 24.34 3.74 -17.35
C VAL A 36 25.31 2.83 -16.58
N GLN A 37 25.60 3.19 -15.33
CA GLN A 37 26.36 2.36 -14.41
C GLN A 37 25.39 1.57 -13.53
N VAL A 38 25.53 0.24 -13.53
CA VAL A 38 24.81 -0.64 -12.61
C VAL A 38 25.55 -0.68 -11.28
N CYS A 39 24.80 -0.68 -10.18
CA CYS A 39 25.35 -0.85 -8.83
C CYS A 39 26.21 -2.12 -8.77
N LYS A 40 27.48 -1.99 -8.34
CA LYS A 40 28.43 -3.09 -8.24
C LYS A 40 27.98 -4.22 -7.30
N PHE A 41 27.12 -3.89 -6.34
CA PHE A 41 26.57 -4.85 -5.39
C PHE A 41 25.31 -5.53 -5.92
N LYS A 42 24.69 -5.07 -7.01
CA LYS A 42 23.51 -5.72 -7.56
C LYS A 42 23.93 -7.01 -8.28
N PRO A 43 23.55 -8.20 -7.77
CA PRO A 43 23.81 -9.46 -8.48
C PRO A 43 22.98 -9.52 -9.76
N THR A 44 23.36 -10.41 -10.68
CA THR A 44 22.45 -10.83 -11.75
C THR A 44 21.61 -12.01 -11.26
N ILE A 45 20.46 -12.25 -11.87
CA ILE A 45 19.65 -13.44 -11.51
C ILE A 45 20.42 -14.74 -11.78
N LYS A 46 21.25 -14.78 -12.83
CA LYS A 46 22.14 -15.92 -13.12
C LYS A 46 23.14 -16.20 -12.02
N HIS A 47 23.73 -15.16 -11.40
CA HIS A 47 24.63 -15.37 -10.26
C HIS A 47 23.92 -16.09 -9.11
N VAL A 48 22.62 -15.86 -8.93
CA VAL A 48 21.81 -16.52 -7.90
C VAL A 48 21.43 -17.94 -8.32
N GLU A 49 21.04 -18.15 -9.59
CA GLU A 49 20.78 -19.49 -10.16
C GLU A 49 21.99 -20.43 -10.03
N ASP A 50 23.17 -19.93 -10.43
CA ASP A 50 24.42 -20.69 -10.46
C ASP A 50 25.09 -20.77 -9.07
N LYS A 51 24.52 -20.12 -8.06
CA LYS A 51 25.07 -19.99 -6.70
C LYS A 51 26.48 -19.39 -6.67
N THR A 52 26.76 -18.43 -7.54
CA THR A 52 28.06 -17.74 -7.67
C THR A 52 28.02 -16.30 -7.16
N GLN A 53 27.03 -15.94 -6.34
CA GLN A 53 26.91 -14.61 -5.77
C GLN A 53 28.02 -14.29 -4.76
N ASP A 54 28.45 -13.02 -4.73
CA ASP A 54 29.42 -12.53 -3.75
C ASP A 54 28.75 -12.30 -2.38
N SER A 55 29.48 -12.54 -1.29
CA SER A 55 29.11 -12.16 0.08
C SER A 55 28.69 -10.70 0.26
N LEU A 56 29.18 -9.79 -0.58
CA LEU A 56 28.86 -8.36 -0.59
C LEU A 56 27.66 -8.01 -1.48
N SER A 57 26.97 -9.01 -2.06
CA SER A 57 25.82 -8.76 -2.93
C SER A 57 24.67 -8.10 -2.16
N CYS A 58 23.94 -7.23 -2.85
CA CYS A 58 22.84 -6.47 -2.30
C CYS A 58 21.74 -7.40 -1.79
N HIS A 59 21.48 -7.34 -0.49
CA HIS A 59 20.55 -8.22 0.19
C HIS A 59 19.12 -8.17 -0.39
N TYR A 60 18.62 -7.00 -0.75
CA TYR A 60 17.31 -6.86 -1.39
C TYR A 60 17.21 -7.64 -2.71
N TYR A 61 18.22 -7.48 -3.58
CA TYR A 61 18.23 -8.16 -4.89
C TYR A 61 18.51 -9.65 -4.75
N LEU A 62 19.34 -10.05 -3.79
CA LEU A 62 19.50 -11.46 -3.44
C LEU A 62 18.15 -12.07 -3.07
N GLN A 63 17.43 -11.52 -2.09
CA GLN A 63 16.12 -12.05 -1.69
C GLN A 63 15.11 -12.06 -2.85
N LYS A 64 15.05 -11.00 -3.66
CA LYS A 64 14.15 -10.92 -4.82
C LYS A 64 14.47 -12.02 -5.84
N TYR A 65 15.74 -12.21 -6.17
CA TYR A 65 16.15 -13.22 -7.16
C TYR A 65 16.09 -14.64 -6.60
N ASP A 66 16.45 -14.85 -5.33
CA ASP A 66 16.26 -16.12 -4.63
C ASP A 66 14.79 -16.53 -4.68
N ALA A 67 13.86 -15.61 -4.42
CA ALA A 67 12.43 -15.87 -4.53
C ALA A 67 12.01 -16.22 -5.97
N LEU A 68 12.51 -15.50 -6.98
CA LEU A 68 12.19 -15.78 -8.39
C LEU A 68 12.75 -17.13 -8.88
N VAL A 69 13.94 -17.53 -8.43
CA VAL A 69 14.59 -18.79 -8.82
C VAL A 69 14.07 -19.98 -8.01
N SER A 70 13.63 -19.75 -6.77
CA SER A 70 13.15 -20.80 -5.88
C SER A 70 11.89 -21.47 -6.39
N LYS A 71 11.73 -22.77 -6.10
CA LYS A 71 10.50 -23.53 -6.45
C LYS A 71 9.26 -23.01 -5.73
N HIS A 72 9.44 -22.51 -4.50
CA HIS A 72 8.40 -21.86 -3.70
C HIS A 72 8.90 -20.49 -3.27
N SER A 73 8.02 -19.50 -3.30
CA SER A 73 8.36 -18.11 -2.98
C SER A 73 7.19 -17.42 -2.32
N LEU A 74 7.47 -16.55 -1.35
CA LEU A 74 6.47 -15.72 -0.68
C LEU A 74 6.64 -14.27 -1.09
N TRP A 75 5.55 -13.63 -1.49
CA TRP A 75 5.52 -12.23 -1.89
C TRP A 75 4.40 -11.52 -1.15
N ASN A 76 4.61 -10.26 -0.79
CA ASN A 76 3.48 -9.39 -0.46
C ASN A 76 2.76 -8.95 -1.75
N TYR A 77 1.49 -8.57 -1.63
CA TYR A 77 0.66 -8.19 -2.79
C TYR A 77 1.28 -7.06 -3.61
N HIS A 78 1.81 -6.02 -2.98
CA HIS A 78 2.40 -4.88 -3.69
C HIS A 78 3.59 -5.29 -4.57
N ALA A 79 4.50 -6.12 -4.05
CA ALA A 79 5.65 -6.63 -4.79
C ALA A 79 5.21 -7.56 -5.92
N PHE A 80 4.23 -8.43 -5.66
CA PHE A 80 3.65 -9.32 -6.67
C PHE A 80 3.02 -8.52 -7.82
N PHE A 81 2.11 -7.57 -7.53
CA PHE A 81 1.46 -6.73 -8.55
C PHE A 81 2.46 -5.88 -9.32
N THR A 82 3.48 -5.32 -8.64
CA THR A 82 4.56 -4.59 -9.31
C THR A 82 5.30 -5.48 -10.31
N ILE A 83 5.61 -6.73 -9.92
CA ILE A 83 6.27 -7.68 -10.81
C ILE A 83 5.37 -8.04 -11.99
N MET A 84 4.09 -8.34 -11.74
CA MET A 84 3.13 -8.73 -12.77
C MET A 84 2.84 -7.59 -13.77
N LYS A 85 2.67 -6.35 -13.30
CA LYS A 85 2.38 -5.20 -14.18
C LYS A 85 3.61 -4.73 -14.96
N TYR A 86 4.77 -4.59 -14.29
CA TYR A 86 5.93 -3.90 -14.87
C TYR A 86 7.10 -4.80 -15.22
N ASN A 87 7.22 -5.99 -14.63
CA ASN A 87 8.39 -6.86 -14.82
C ASN A 87 8.06 -8.25 -15.35
N LYS A 88 6.80 -8.53 -15.70
CA LYS A 88 6.37 -9.86 -16.16
C LYS A 88 7.14 -10.34 -17.38
N LYS A 89 7.33 -9.47 -18.38
CA LYS A 89 8.15 -9.81 -19.56
C LYS A 89 9.62 -10.08 -19.20
N LEU A 90 10.17 -9.32 -18.25
CA LEU A 90 11.57 -9.47 -17.83
C LEU A 90 11.81 -10.78 -17.07
N PHE A 91 10.81 -11.25 -16.32
CA PHE A 91 10.92 -12.44 -15.47
C PHE A 91 9.98 -13.58 -15.92
N ALA A 92 9.60 -13.62 -17.20
CA ALA A 92 8.61 -14.58 -17.70
C ALA A 92 8.97 -16.04 -17.37
N ASP A 93 10.24 -16.40 -17.57
CA ASP A 93 10.76 -17.75 -17.29
C ASP A 93 10.68 -18.14 -15.79
N TYR A 94 10.70 -17.14 -14.90
CA TYR A 94 10.68 -17.30 -13.44
C TYR A 94 9.26 -17.23 -12.85
N LEU A 95 8.32 -16.64 -13.59
CA LEU A 95 6.94 -16.44 -13.18
C LEU A 95 5.99 -17.51 -13.76
N ASN A 96 6.51 -18.44 -14.57
CA ASN A 96 5.76 -19.58 -15.08
C ASN A 96 5.46 -20.60 -13.96
N ARG A 97 4.53 -20.24 -13.08
CA ARG A 97 4.11 -21.02 -11.92
C ARG A 97 2.77 -21.71 -12.21
N LYS A 98 2.67 -22.98 -11.82
CA LYS A 98 1.41 -23.72 -11.94
C LYS A 98 0.39 -23.34 -10.88
N VAL A 99 0.85 -23.02 -9.67
CA VAL A 99 -0.03 -22.78 -8.52
C VAL A 99 0.37 -21.47 -7.86
N THR A 100 -0.62 -20.62 -7.59
CA THR A 100 -0.47 -19.45 -6.71
C THR A 100 -1.50 -19.52 -5.59
N VAL A 101 -1.04 -19.21 -4.37
CA VAL A 101 -1.90 -19.16 -3.18
C VAL A 101 -1.96 -17.71 -2.71
N PHE A 102 -3.18 -17.19 -2.61
CA PHE A 102 -3.48 -15.85 -2.16
C PHE A 102 -4.08 -15.90 -0.76
N ASP A 103 -3.25 -15.60 0.22
CA ASP A 103 -3.67 -15.55 1.62
C ASP A 103 -4.41 -14.24 1.94
N GLU A 104 -5.31 -14.29 2.90
CA GLU A 104 -6.23 -13.20 3.24
C GLU A 104 -6.95 -12.61 2.02
N ALA A 105 -7.45 -13.49 1.16
CA ALA A 105 -8.01 -13.15 -0.14
C ALA A 105 -9.17 -12.14 -0.10
N HIS A 106 -9.85 -12.00 1.05
CA HIS A 106 -10.87 -10.98 1.25
C HIS A 106 -10.35 -9.54 1.12
N LYS A 107 -9.02 -9.33 1.16
CA LYS A 107 -8.38 -8.01 1.01
C LYS A 107 -7.92 -7.72 -0.42
N ILE A 108 -7.98 -8.69 -1.34
CA ILE A 108 -7.37 -8.54 -2.67
C ILE A 108 -7.97 -7.38 -3.44
N GLU A 109 -9.29 -7.22 -3.37
CA GLU A 109 -10.00 -6.08 -3.95
C GLU A 109 -9.37 -4.76 -3.49
N ASP A 110 -9.29 -4.52 -2.18
CA ASP A 110 -8.64 -3.34 -1.61
C ASP A 110 -7.19 -3.19 -2.10
N GLN A 111 -6.43 -4.29 -2.16
CA GLN A 111 -5.05 -4.23 -2.65
C GLN A 111 -4.98 -3.77 -4.12
N ILE A 112 -5.90 -4.22 -4.98
CA ILE A 112 -5.96 -3.81 -6.38
C ILE A 112 -6.43 -2.36 -6.50
N ILE A 113 -7.46 -1.95 -5.76
CA ILE A 113 -7.93 -0.56 -5.72
C ILE A 113 -6.77 0.38 -5.35
N GLN A 114 -6.01 0.04 -4.32
CA GLN A 114 -4.87 0.85 -3.89
C GLN A 114 -3.71 0.83 -4.90
N PHE A 115 -3.49 -0.30 -5.59
CA PHE A 115 -2.40 -0.44 -6.55
C PHE A 115 -2.66 0.28 -7.88
N VAL A 116 -3.89 0.17 -8.40
CA VAL A 116 -4.33 0.81 -9.65
C VAL A 116 -4.62 2.29 -9.42
N GLY A 117 -5.25 2.60 -8.29
CA GLY A 117 -5.64 3.95 -7.96
C GLY A 117 -4.44 4.89 -7.74
N PHE A 118 -4.67 6.17 -8.00
CA PHE A 118 -3.64 7.20 -7.97
C PHE A 118 -3.88 8.18 -6.83
N ASP A 119 -2.82 8.53 -6.11
CA ASP A 119 -2.84 9.50 -5.02
C ASP A 119 -1.95 10.69 -5.38
N ILE A 120 -2.52 11.89 -5.26
CA ILE A 120 -1.82 13.17 -5.44
C ILE A 120 -1.63 13.79 -4.07
N PHE A 121 -0.37 13.95 -3.68
CA PHE A 121 0.01 14.53 -2.39
C PHE A 121 0.27 16.03 -2.53
N ALA A 122 0.01 16.79 -1.45
CA ALA A 122 0.28 18.22 -1.39
C ALA A 122 1.72 18.57 -1.81
N GLY A 123 2.70 17.79 -1.36
CA GLY A 123 4.10 18.00 -1.75
C GLY A 123 4.37 17.90 -3.25
N GLN A 124 3.58 17.15 -4.02
CA GLN A 124 3.70 17.12 -5.49
C GLN A 124 3.09 18.37 -6.12
N VAL A 125 1.95 18.82 -5.60
CA VAL A 125 1.28 20.06 -6.03
C VAL A 125 2.19 21.26 -5.78
N ASP A 126 2.76 21.34 -4.58
CA ASP A 126 3.72 22.36 -4.16
C ASP A 126 4.99 22.31 -5.00
N GLU A 127 5.57 21.11 -5.18
CA GLU A 127 6.74 20.92 -6.03
C GLU A 127 6.44 21.45 -7.44
N CYS A 128 5.27 21.18 -8.01
CA CYS A 128 4.88 21.65 -9.34
C CYS A 128 4.47 23.13 -9.42
N ASN A 129 4.51 23.89 -8.31
CA ASN A 129 4.02 25.27 -8.20
C ASN A 129 2.56 25.43 -8.66
N LEU A 130 1.73 24.43 -8.37
CA LEU A 130 0.30 24.46 -8.69
C LEU A 130 -0.48 24.97 -7.48
N SER A 131 -1.59 25.68 -7.72
CA SER A 131 -2.49 26.12 -6.65
C SER A 131 -3.70 25.19 -6.60
N THR A 132 -3.98 24.64 -5.42
CA THR A 132 -5.14 23.78 -5.17
C THR A 132 -6.46 24.47 -5.48
N GLU A 133 -6.53 25.80 -5.35
CA GLU A 133 -7.74 26.61 -5.62
C GLU A 133 -8.17 26.58 -7.09
N ARG A 134 -7.29 26.17 -8.01
CA ARG A 134 -7.60 26.06 -9.43
C ARG A 134 -8.38 24.79 -9.78
N TYR A 135 -8.46 23.84 -8.86
CA TYR A 135 -9.02 22.52 -9.12
C TYR A 135 -10.22 22.25 -8.23
N ASN A 136 -11.20 21.56 -8.79
CA ASN A 136 -12.34 21.05 -8.05
C ASN A 136 -12.06 19.59 -7.66
N PHE A 137 -11.71 19.34 -6.40
CA PHE A 137 -11.44 17.99 -5.87
C PHE A 137 -12.66 17.06 -5.81
N THR A 138 -13.85 17.50 -6.23
CA THR A 138 -15.03 16.63 -6.38
C THR A 138 -15.27 16.21 -7.84
N ASP A 139 -14.53 16.77 -8.79
CA ASP A 139 -14.74 16.56 -10.21
C ASP A 139 -13.58 15.77 -10.82
N LEU A 140 -13.92 14.68 -11.49
CA LEU A 140 -12.94 13.78 -12.10
C LEU A 140 -12.18 14.46 -13.26
N ASP A 141 -12.86 15.29 -14.07
CA ASP A 141 -12.21 16.02 -15.16
C ASP A 141 -11.18 17.01 -14.62
N SER A 142 -11.49 17.69 -13.52
CA SER A 142 -10.54 18.54 -12.82
C SER A 142 -9.34 17.74 -12.28
N MET A 143 -9.52 16.49 -11.83
CA MET A 143 -8.41 15.63 -11.38
C MET A 143 -7.56 15.11 -12.53
N ILE A 144 -8.17 14.84 -13.69
CA ILE A 144 -7.44 14.54 -14.93
C ILE A 144 -6.59 15.76 -15.33
N GLN A 145 -7.15 16.97 -15.26
CA GLN A 145 -6.41 18.21 -15.54
C GLN A 145 -5.26 18.42 -14.55
N LEU A 146 -5.49 18.24 -13.25
CA LEU A 146 -4.43 18.33 -12.24
C LEU A 146 -3.29 17.35 -12.51
N THR A 147 -3.63 16.11 -12.86
CA THR A 147 -2.65 15.07 -13.19
C THR A 147 -1.84 15.45 -14.43
N ASP A 148 -2.49 16.04 -15.44
CA ASP A 148 -1.83 16.54 -16.65
C ASP A 148 -0.89 17.72 -16.37
N ASP A 149 -1.33 18.67 -15.56
CA ASP A 149 -0.54 19.84 -15.17
C ASP A 149 0.70 19.43 -14.36
N ILE A 150 0.56 18.42 -13.49
CA ILE A 150 1.67 17.81 -12.75
C ILE A 150 2.67 17.17 -13.74
N ALA A 151 2.19 16.35 -14.66
CA ALA A 151 3.04 15.71 -15.67
C ALA A 151 3.77 16.76 -16.52
N PHE A 152 3.05 17.78 -17.00
CA PHE A 152 3.63 18.89 -17.76
C PHE A 152 4.69 19.66 -16.96
N SER A 153 4.41 19.96 -15.69
CA SER A 153 5.33 20.67 -14.80
C SER A 153 6.62 19.86 -14.58
N TYR A 154 6.52 18.55 -14.35
CA TYR A 154 7.70 17.68 -14.26
C TYR A 154 8.48 17.60 -15.58
N ALA A 155 7.80 17.44 -16.72
CA ALA A 155 8.45 17.42 -18.03
C ALA A 155 9.21 18.72 -18.31
N LYS A 156 8.61 19.88 -17.99
CA LYS A 156 9.24 21.19 -18.12
C LYS A 156 10.45 21.31 -17.19
N LYS A 157 10.31 20.95 -15.92
CA LYS A 157 11.44 20.96 -14.96
C LYS A 157 12.60 20.09 -15.41
N ILE A 158 12.33 18.88 -15.88
CA ILE A 158 13.35 17.96 -16.42
C ILE A 158 14.10 18.63 -17.57
N LYS A 159 13.37 19.26 -18.51
CA LYS A 159 13.94 19.99 -19.63
C LYS A 159 14.81 21.17 -19.15
N ASP A 160 14.27 22.04 -18.30
CA ASP A 160 14.96 23.23 -17.80
C ASP A 160 16.25 22.85 -17.03
N ILE A 161 16.21 21.78 -16.22
CA ILE A 161 17.39 21.27 -15.52
C ILE A 161 18.42 20.74 -16.53
N LYS A 162 18.01 19.91 -17.50
CA LYS A 162 18.90 19.35 -18.52
C LYS A 162 19.56 20.44 -19.38
N GLU A 163 18.87 21.54 -19.66
CA GLU A 163 19.40 22.69 -20.42
C GLU A 163 20.27 23.64 -19.57
N SER A 164 20.25 23.51 -18.24
CA SER A 164 21.00 24.40 -17.35
C SER A 164 22.52 24.22 -17.47
N PRO A 165 23.32 25.31 -17.43
CA PRO A 165 24.78 25.20 -17.43
C PRO A 165 25.33 24.37 -16.27
N VAL A 166 24.64 24.37 -15.13
CA VAL A 166 25.02 23.58 -13.95
C VAL A 166 24.96 22.09 -14.27
N PHE A 167 23.86 21.62 -14.86
CA PHE A 167 23.71 20.21 -15.24
C PHE A 167 24.64 19.81 -16.39
N GLN A 168 24.84 20.69 -17.37
CA GLN A 168 25.77 20.43 -18.48
C GLN A 168 27.21 20.24 -17.99
N ASN A 169 27.63 20.99 -16.98
CA ASN A 169 28.97 20.90 -16.40
C ASN A 169 29.09 19.79 -15.34
N ASN A 170 28.04 19.57 -14.54
CA ASN A 170 28.01 18.57 -13.47
C ASN A 170 26.59 17.96 -13.35
N PRO A 171 26.27 16.93 -14.14
CA PRO A 171 24.92 16.40 -14.24
C PRO A 171 24.50 15.62 -13.00
N ASP A 172 23.38 16.03 -12.40
CA ASP A 172 22.69 15.31 -11.33
C ASP A 172 21.61 14.38 -11.91
N PHE A 173 22.05 13.21 -12.39
CA PHE A 173 21.14 12.23 -12.99
C PHE A 173 20.20 11.56 -11.98
N GLU A 174 20.53 11.58 -10.69
CA GLU A 174 19.69 11.02 -9.63
C GLU A 174 18.42 11.86 -9.47
N LEU A 175 18.59 13.19 -9.42
CA LEU A 175 17.49 14.15 -9.44
C LEU A 175 16.60 13.97 -10.68
N ILE A 176 17.22 13.88 -11.86
CA ILE A 176 16.49 13.69 -13.13
C ILE A 176 15.69 12.39 -13.12
N THR A 177 16.29 11.28 -12.71
CA THR A 177 15.62 9.97 -12.68
C THR A 177 14.44 9.98 -11.69
N GLY A 178 14.60 10.67 -10.54
CA GLY A 178 13.50 10.89 -9.60
C GLY A 178 12.34 11.67 -10.21
N LEU A 179 12.62 12.72 -10.97
CA LEU A 179 11.61 13.52 -11.67
C LEU A 179 10.96 12.74 -12.83
N GLU A 180 11.74 12.00 -13.63
CA GLU A 180 11.26 11.14 -14.71
C GLU A 180 10.26 10.10 -14.17
N ARG A 181 10.56 9.46 -13.04
CA ARG A 181 9.62 8.52 -12.39
C ARG A 181 8.32 9.19 -11.93
N ARG A 182 8.38 10.43 -11.41
CA ARG A 182 7.17 11.17 -11.00
C ARG A 182 6.33 11.59 -12.22
N TYR A 183 7.00 12.01 -13.29
CA TYR A 183 6.38 12.29 -14.58
C TYR A 183 5.67 11.05 -15.13
N ASP A 184 6.37 9.92 -15.24
CA ASP A 184 5.81 8.67 -15.79
C ASP A 184 4.59 8.22 -14.99
N LYS A 185 4.64 8.33 -13.65
CA LYS A 185 3.51 7.98 -12.78
C LYS A 185 2.28 8.86 -13.06
N ALA A 186 2.46 10.18 -13.19
CA ALA A 186 1.37 11.10 -13.49
C ALA A 186 0.82 10.89 -14.91
N ALA A 187 1.69 10.76 -15.90
CA ALA A 187 1.31 10.52 -17.29
C ALA A 187 0.53 9.21 -17.45
N GLN A 188 0.99 8.12 -16.81
CA GLN A 188 0.29 6.84 -16.84
C GLN A 188 -1.05 6.91 -16.12
N ALA A 189 -1.13 7.58 -14.96
CA ALA A 189 -2.39 7.75 -14.24
C ALA A 189 -3.46 8.46 -15.09
N LYS A 190 -3.07 9.51 -15.82
CA LYS A 190 -3.97 10.18 -16.79
C LYS A 190 -4.48 9.21 -17.86
N ILE A 191 -3.59 8.40 -18.45
CA ILE A 191 -3.96 7.43 -19.49
C ILE A 191 -4.94 6.40 -18.92
N ASP A 192 -4.64 5.83 -17.75
CA ASP A 192 -5.45 4.80 -17.09
C ASP A 192 -6.85 5.34 -16.76
N ILE A 193 -6.96 6.56 -16.23
CA ILE A 193 -8.25 7.20 -15.91
C ILE A 193 -9.05 7.50 -17.18
N ILE A 194 -8.42 8.04 -18.24
CA ILE A 194 -9.13 8.38 -19.48
C ILE A 194 -9.63 7.13 -20.21
N ALA A 195 -8.87 6.03 -20.16
CA ALA A 195 -9.22 4.79 -20.84
C ALA A 195 -10.53 4.16 -20.32
N ASP A 196 -10.88 4.39 -19.05
CA ASP A 196 -12.08 3.84 -18.41
C ASP A 196 -12.70 4.83 -17.42
N LYS A 197 -13.00 6.06 -17.90
CA LYS A 197 -13.39 7.19 -17.07
C LYS A 197 -14.58 6.90 -16.14
N ASP A 198 -15.57 6.15 -16.61
CA ASP A 198 -16.77 5.82 -15.84
C ASP A 198 -16.48 4.86 -14.67
N ASN A 199 -15.30 4.23 -14.67
CA ASN A 199 -14.84 3.33 -13.62
C ASN A 199 -13.99 4.03 -12.56
N PHE A 200 -13.78 5.35 -12.61
CA PHE A 200 -12.98 6.06 -11.60
C PHE A 200 -13.81 7.07 -10.82
N VAL A 201 -13.49 7.19 -9.54
CA VAL A 201 -14.09 8.18 -8.63
C VAL A 201 -13.00 8.94 -7.88
N VAL A 202 -13.33 10.17 -7.51
CA VAL A 202 -12.51 11.01 -6.66
C VAL A 202 -13.01 10.86 -5.23
N ASN A 203 -12.12 10.45 -4.32
CA ASN A 203 -12.42 10.41 -2.90
C ASN A 203 -12.40 11.82 -2.31
N ASP A 204 -13.03 12.00 -1.15
CA ASP A 204 -12.92 13.27 -0.42
C ASP A 204 -11.45 13.62 -0.12
N PRO A 205 -11.04 14.89 -0.30
CA PRO A 205 -9.70 15.33 0.03
C PRO A 205 -9.40 15.12 1.51
N VAL A 206 -8.23 14.55 1.78
CA VAL A 206 -7.71 14.46 3.15
C VAL A 206 -6.97 15.74 3.45
N ASN A 207 -7.37 16.40 4.54
CA ASN A 207 -6.70 17.59 5.08
C ASN A 207 -5.93 17.25 6.36
N ASP A 208 -4.91 18.05 6.68
CA ASP A 208 -4.22 17.99 7.96
C ASP A 208 -5.07 18.59 9.11
N ILE A 209 -4.54 18.55 10.33
CA ILE A 209 -5.20 19.10 11.52
C ILE A 209 -5.44 20.62 11.45
N ASN A 210 -4.73 21.34 10.57
CA ASN A 210 -4.86 22.77 10.37
C ASN A 210 -5.81 23.11 9.20
N GLY A 211 -6.35 22.09 8.53
CA GLY A 211 -7.23 22.25 7.36
C GLY A 211 -6.48 22.39 6.03
N ASN A 212 -5.16 22.22 6.00
CA ASN A 212 -4.40 22.26 4.75
C ASN A 212 -4.58 20.97 3.97
N PHE A 213 -4.65 21.09 2.65
CA PHE A 213 -4.67 19.96 1.74
C PHE A 213 -3.49 19.02 2.00
N ARG A 214 -3.75 17.71 2.13
CA ARG A 214 -2.71 16.68 2.31
C ARG A 214 -2.67 15.73 1.12
N THR A 215 -3.81 15.17 0.73
CA THR A 215 -3.88 14.17 -0.35
C THR A 215 -5.27 14.14 -0.97
N ILE A 216 -5.32 13.92 -2.29
CA ILE A 216 -6.53 13.53 -3.02
C ILE A 216 -6.27 12.19 -3.72
N SER A 217 -7.28 11.34 -3.75
CA SER A 217 -7.19 9.99 -4.31
C SER A 217 -8.21 9.82 -5.42
N VAL A 218 -7.75 9.29 -6.56
CA VAL A 218 -8.60 8.84 -7.67
C VAL A 218 -8.49 7.33 -7.74
N LYS A 219 -9.58 6.62 -7.46
CA LYS A 219 -9.57 5.16 -7.29
C LYS A 219 -10.61 4.52 -8.24
N PRO A 220 -10.34 3.29 -8.75
CA PRO A 220 -11.33 2.59 -9.55
C PRO A 220 -12.51 2.11 -8.69
N ILE A 221 -13.69 1.99 -9.29
CA ILE A 221 -14.91 1.46 -8.65
C ILE A 221 -14.94 -0.06 -8.78
N ASP A 222 -14.72 -0.56 -10.00
CA ASP A 222 -14.75 -1.97 -10.37
C ASP A 222 -13.33 -2.45 -10.72
N VAL A 223 -12.85 -3.40 -9.93
CA VAL A 223 -11.51 -3.99 -10.09
C VAL A 223 -11.47 -5.25 -10.94
N SER A 224 -12.61 -5.79 -11.35
CA SER A 224 -12.68 -7.02 -12.15
C SER A 224 -11.86 -6.90 -13.44
N LYS A 225 -11.90 -5.71 -14.07
CA LYS A 225 -11.12 -5.36 -15.26
C LYS A 225 -9.62 -5.32 -15.05
N PHE A 226 -9.13 -5.17 -13.82
CA PHE A 226 -7.69 -5.17 -13.51
C PHE A 226 -7.23 -6.50 -12.92
N ALA A 227 -8.12 -7.21 -12.24
CA ALA A 227 -7.81 -8.46 -11.55
C ALA A 227 -7.19 -9.50 -12.50
N HIS A 228 -7.78 -9.68 -13.69
CA HIS A 228 -7.31 -10.70 -14.64
C HIS A 228 -5.84 -10.54 -15.07
N GLU A 229 -5.27 -9.33 -15.03
CA GLU A 229 -3.85 -9.09 -15.35
C GLU A 229 -2.88 -9.69 -14.32
N PHE A 230 -3.35 -9.90 -13.09
CA PHE A 230 -2.54 -10.38 -11.97
C PHE A 230 -2.70 -11.88 -11.72
N PHE A 231 -3.81 -12.48 -12.13
CA PHE A 231 -4.19 -13.85 -11.78
C PHE A 231 -4.26 -14.74 -13.02
N GLU A 232 -3.10 -15.19 -13.49
CA GLU A 232 -2.98 -15.99 -14.73
C GLU A 232 -2.42 -17.41 -14.52
N THR A 233 -2.19 -17.84 -13.27
CA THR A 233 -1.67 -19.19 -13.03
C THR A 233 -2.75 -20.26 -13.23
N GLU A 234 -2.32 -21.45 -13.66
CA GLU A 234 -3.20 -22.61 -13.96
C GLU A 234 -4.11 -22.97 -12.79
N TYR A 235 -3.57 -22.97 -11.58
CA TYR A 235 -4.31 -23.17 -10.34
C TYR A 235 -4.14 -21.94 -9.44
N GLN A 236 -5.27 -21.44 -8.93
CA GLN A 236 -5.34 -20.28 -8.05
C GLN A 236 -6.11 -20.67 -6.80
N VAL A 237 -5.48 -20.52 -5.65
CA VAL A 237 -6.10 -20.84 -4.35
C VAL A 237 -6.26 -19.56 -3.57
N PHE A 238 -7.50 -19.11 -3.42
CA PHE A 238 -7.85 -17.94 -2.62
C PHE A 238 -8.27 -18.39 -1.22
N MET A 239 -7.51 -18.00 -0.20
CA MET A 239 -7.71 -18.42 1.18
C MET A 239 -8.14 -17.23 2.04
N SER A 240 -9.23 -17.40 2.78
CA SER A 240 -9.73 -16.40 3.74
C SER A 240 -10.77 -17.04 4.67
N ALA A 241 -10.82 -16.58 5.91
CA ALA A 241 -11.87 -16.98 6.86
C ALA A 241 -13.24 -16.31 6.59
N THR A 242 -13.28 -15.25 5.79
CA THR A 242 -14.44 -14.34 5.65
C THR A 242 -14.87 -14.10 4.20
N ILE A 243 -14.52 -15.00 3.29
CA ILE A 243 -14.82 -14.86 1.86
C ILE A 243 -16.23 -15.35 1.54
N HIS A 244 -17.00 -14.54 0.79
CA HIS A 244 -18.28 -14.93 0.25
C HIS A 244 -18.15 -15.18 -1.26
N LYS A 245 -18.36 -16.43 -1.71
CA LYS A 245 -18.10 -16.86 -3.10
C LYS A 245 -18.67 -15.90 -4.14
N SER A 246 -19.96 -15.58 -4.04
CA SER A 246 -20.64 -14.79 -5.07
C SER A 246 -20.07 -13.39 -5.23
N SER A 247 -19.87 -12.68 -4.11
CA SER A 247 -19.34 -11.31 -4.11
C SER A 247 -17.87 -11.29 -4.51
N PHE A 248 -17.09 -12.27 -4.05
CA PHE A 248 -15.69 -12.37 -4.43
C PHE A 248 -15.52 -12.64 -5.93
N CYS A 249 -16.29 -13.57 -6.50
CA CYS A 249 -16.22 -13.85 -7.94
C CYS A 249 -16.58 -12.61 -8.77
N GLU A 250 -17.62 -11.88 -8.37
CA GLU A 250 -18.03 -10.63 -9.03
C GLU A 250 -16.92 -9.57 -8.99
N ASN A 251 -16.40 -9.27 -7.81
CA ASN A 251 -15.35 -8.25 -7.63
C ASN A 251 -14.05 -8.60 -8.36
N MET A 252 -13.73 -9.90 -8.44
CA MET A 252 -12.50 -10.39 -9.07
C MET A 252 -12.67 -10.68 -10.58
N GLY A 253 -13.88 -10.56 -11.14
CA GLY A 253 -14.15 -10.92 -12.53
C GLY A 253 -14.01 -12.42 -12.83
N LEU A 254 -14.32 -13.28 -11.85
CA LEU A 254 -14.27 -14.74 -11.98
C LEU A 254 -15.65 -15.31 -12.30
N GLU A 255 -15.71 -16.28 -13.20
CA GLU A 255 -16.93 -17.03 -13.49
C GLU A 255 -17.26 -17.99 -12.35
N LYS A 256 -18.46 -17.85 -11.76
CA LYS A 256 -18.84 -18.58 -10.53
C LYS A 256 -18.85 -20.09 -10.71
N ASP A 257 -19.16 -20.56 -11.92
CA ASP A 257 -19.25 -21.99 -12.25
C ASP A 257 -17.86 -22.62 -12.43
N ASP A 258 -16.85 -21.81 -12.73
CA ASP A 258 -15.44 -22.24 -12.85
C ASP A 258 -14.71 -22.24 -11.49
N VAL A 259 -15.32 -21.65 -10.45
CA VAL A 259 -14.73 -21.53 -9.12
C VAL A 259 -15.26 -22.61 -8.17
N ALA A 260 -14.39 -23.52 -7.74
CA ALA A 260 -14.66 -24.40 -6.61
C ALA A 260 -14.57 -23.62 -5.28
N PHE A 261 -15.54 -23.83 -4.38
CA PHE A 261 -15.56 -23.18 -3.07
C PHE A 261 -15.61 -24.21 -1.96
N VAL A 262 -14.60 -24.17 -1.08
CA VAL A 262 -14.50 -25.06 0.07
C VAL A 262 -14.82 -24.25 1.32
N ASP A 263 -15.98 -24.53 1.91
CA ASP A 263 -16.42 -23.88 3.15
C ASP A 263 -16.38 -24.86 4.33
N THR A 264 -15.81 -24.42 5.44
CA THR A 264 -15.83 -25.18 6.68
C THR A 264 -17.04 -24.75 7.50
N ALA A 265 -18.18 -25.39 7.23
CA ALA A 265 -19.49 -25.03 7.83
C ALA A 265 -19.54 -25.06 9.37
N LYS A 266 -18.57 -25.72 10.03
CA LYS A 266 -18.48 -25.79 11.50
C LYS A 266 -17.09 -25.42 11.97
N SER A 267 -17.04 -24.44 12.88
CA SER A 267 -15.81 -24.14 13.62
C SER A 267 -15.29 -25.39 14.33
N PRO A 268 -13.98 -25.70 14.24
CA PRO A 268 -13.38 -26.80 14.98
C PRO A 268 -13.30 -26.51 16.48
N PHE A 269 -13.58 -25.28 16.91
CA PHE A 269 -13.53 -24.87 18.32
C PHE A 269 -14.84 -25.20 19.05
N PRO A 270 -14.76 -25.79 20.26
CA PRO A 270 -15.93 -26.07 21.08
C PRO A 270 -16.76 -24.82 21.38
N LEU A 271 -18.09 -24.95 21.45
CA LEU A 271 -19.01 -23.83 21.62
C LEU A 271 -18.78 -23.08 22.93
N GLU A 272 -18.44 -23.81 23.99
CA GLU A 272 -18.15 -23.29 25.32
C GLU A 272 -16.98 -22.30 25.36
N HIS A 273 -16.05 -22.39 24.39
CA HIS A 273 -14.88 -21.52 24.27
C HIS A 273 -15.09 -20.32 23.33
N ARG A 274 -16.27 -20.19 22.70
CA ARG A 274 -16.59 -19.12 21.74
C ARG A 274 -17.97 -18.49 21.96
N LYS A 275 -18.30 -18.20 23.22
CA LYS A 275 -19.55 -17.53 23.58
C LYS A 275 -19.61 -16.14 22.96
N ILE A 276 -20.76 -15.79 22.38
CA ILE A 276 -21.04 -14.48 21.80
C ILE A 276 -22.27 -13.93 22.50
N ASP A 277 -22.07 -12.90 23.32
CA ASP A 277 -23.14 -12.23 24.04
C ASP A 277 -23.52 -10.93 23.32
N LEU A 278 -24.77 -10.85 22.85
CA LEU A 278 -25.30 -9.68 22.16
C LEU A 278 -25.98 -8.73 23.15
N LEU A 279 -25.23 -7.74 23.63
CA LEU A 279 -25.73 -6.69 24.51
C LEU A 279 -26.16 -5.47 23.69
N ASN A 280 -27.40 -5.51 23.18
CA ASN A 280 -27.98 -4.46 22.33
C ASN A 280 -28.41 -3.21 23.14
N VAL A 281 -27.45 -2.51 23.74
CA VAL A 281 -27.70 -1.34 24.60
C VAL A 281 -28.31 -0.17 23.81
N ARG A 282 -27.62 0.27 22.76
CA ARG A 282 -28.05 1.32 21.83
C ARG A 282 -27.43 1.09 20.46
N ARG A 283 -28.09 1.63 19.43
CA ARG A 283 -27.54 1.68 18.07
C ARG A 283 -26.69 2.93 17.92
N LEU A 284 -25.40 2.74 17.68
CA LEU A 284 -24.45 3.83 17.43
C LEU A 284 -24.31 4.08 15.92
N SER A 285 -24.83 5.21 15.46
CA SER A 285 -24.85 5.67 14.07
C SER A 285 -24.51 7.16 14.00
N TYR A 286 -24.46 7.75 12.81
CA TYR A 286 -24.21 9.18 12.64
C TYR A 286 -25.29 10.06 13.35
N GLY A 287 -26.54 9.58 13.39
CA GLY A 287 -27.63 10.30 14.05
C GLY A 287 -27.81 9.99 15.54
N SER A 288 -26.91 9.23 16.16
CA SER A 288 -27.04 8.85 17.58
C SER A 288 -26.76 10.03 18.50
N THR A 289 -27.48 10.07 19.63
CA THR A 289 -27.32 11.14 20.62
C THR A 289 -26.09 10.92 21.49
N GLU A 290 -25.64 11.97 22.16
CA GLU A 290 -24.58 11.85 23.17
C GLU A 290 -25.00 10.93 24.33
N GLU A 291 -26.28 10.95 24.71
CA GLU A 291 -26.82 10.08 25.76
C GLU A 291 -26.69 8.60 25.38
N ASP A 292 -27.02 8.24 24.14
CA ASP A 292 -26.88 6.88 23.63
C ASP A 292 -25.42 6.40 23.73
N GLU A 293 -24.48 7.27 23.35
CA GLU A 293 -23.05 6.96 23.44
C GLU A 293 -22.60 6.76 24.89
N LEU A 294 -23.03 7.63 25.82
CA LEU A 294 -22.68 7.52 27.22
C LEU A 294 -23.24 6.25 27.87
N GLU A 295 -24.44 5.79 27.47
CA GLU A 295 -25.02 4.54 27.97
C GLU A 295 -24.22 3.31 27.51
N VAL A 296 -23.75 3.31 26.26
CA VAL A 296 -22.83 2.28 25.76
C VAL A 296 -21.53 2.32 26.54
N ILE A 297 -20.93 3.49 26.76
CA ILE A 297 -19.67 3.62 27.51
C ILE A 297 -19.82 3.12 28.95
N LYS A 298 -20.92 3.46 29.63
CA LYS A 298 -21.23 2.94 30.98
C LYS A 298 -21.35 1.42 30.99
N THR A 299 -21.85 0.82 29.91
CA THR A 299 -21.93 -0.63 29.79
C THR A 299 -20.55 -1.24 29.56
N ILE A 300 -19.70 -0.62 28.73
CA ILE A 300 -18.29 -1.01 28.58
C ILE A 300 -17.57 -0.96 29.93
N ASP A 301 -17.77 0.10 30.73
CA ASP A 301 -17.15 0.24 32.06
C ASP A 301 -17.53 -0.91 33.00
N ARG A 302 -18.81 -1.33 33.00
CA ARG A 302 -19.29 -2.49 33.77
C ARG A 302 -18.65 -3.79 33.28
N ILE A 303 -18.56 -4.01 31.97
CA ILE A 303 -17.89 -5.20 31.41
C ILE A 303 -16.42 -5.23 31.84
N LEU A 304 -15.74 -4.08 31.84
CA LEU A 304 -14.35 -4.02 32.31
C LEU A 304 -14.22 -4.36 33.80
N ASP A 305 -15.19 -4.01 34.62
CA ASP A 305 -15.23 -4.39 36.03
C ASP A 305 -15.43 -5.91 36.21
N ASP A 306 -16.39 -6.49 35.49
CA ASP A 306 -16.68 -7.93 35.54
C ASP A 306 -15.50 -8.79 35.05
N HIS A 307 -14.67 -8.22 34.17
CA HIS A 307 -13.48 -8.85 33.59
C HIS A 307 -12.18 -8.16 34.07
N SER A 308 -12.09 -7.86 35.37
CA SER A 308 -10.99 -7.04 35.93
C SER A 308 -9.58 -7.67 35.81
N ASP A 309 -9.51 -8.99 35.73
CA ASP A 309 -8.29 -9.80 35.68
C ASP A 309 -7.95 -10.35 34.28
N GLN A 310 -8.80 -10.07 33.28
CA GLN A 310 -8.67 -10.59 31.94
C GLN A 310 -8.12 -9.55 30.96
N ARG A 311 -7.39 -10.02 29.94
CA ARG A 311 -7.02 -9.19 28.79
C ARG A 311 -8.16 -9.22 27.78
N GLY A 312 -8.51 -8.04 27.26
CA GLY A 312 -9.56 -7.89 26.26
C GLY A 312 -9.18 -6.86 25.20
N LEU A 313 -9.95 -6.85 24.11
CA LEU A 313 -9.83 -5.89 23.01
C LEU A 313 -11.19 -5.20 22.83
N ILE A 314 -11.19 -3.87 22.83
CA ILE A 314 -12.37 -3.07 22.51
C ILE A 314 -12.17 -2.53 21.09
N LEU A 315 -12.95 -3.06 20.14
CA LEU A 315 -12.96 -2.60 18.76
C LEU A 315 -14.08 -1.58 18.58
N THR A 316 -13.74 -0.43 18.01
CA THR A 316 -14.70 0.66 17.77
C THR A 316 -14.58 1.20 16.35
N SER A 317 -15.64 1.81 15.85
CA SER A 317 -15.72 2.29 14.47
C SER A 317 -14.82 3.49 14.14
N SER A 318 -14.29 4.24 15.12
CA SER A 318 -13.47 5.43 14.84
C SER A 318 -12.57 5.87 16.01
N ILE A 319 -11.48 6.56 15.67
CA ILE A 319 -10.52 7.13 16.64
C ILE A 319 -11.18 8.10 17.64
N PRO A 320 -12.05 9.04 17.21
CA PRO A 320 -12.76 9.92 18.15
C PRO A 320 -13.54 9.13 19.21
N ARG A 321 -14.12 7.99 18.82
CA ARG A 321 -14.87 7.14 19.74
C ARG A 321 -13.97 6.46 20.77
N CYS A 322 -12.77 6.03 20.37
CA CYS A 322 -11.77 5.51 21.30
C CYS A 322 -11.45 6.53 22.40
N HIS A 323 -11.21 7.79 22.02
CA HIS A 323 -10.93 8.87 22.97
C HIS A 323 -12.14 9.19 23.86
N LYS A 324 -13.36 9.19 23.28
CA LYS A 324 -14.58 9.42 24.04
C LYS A 324 -14.78 8.34 25.09
N ILE A 325 -14.61 7.06 24.75
CA ILE A 325 -14.67 5.96 25.73
C ILE A 325 -13.70 6.24 26.89
N ILE A 326 -12.42 6.48 26.60
CA ILE A 326 -11.42 6.76 27.65
C ILE A 326 -11.79 7.93 28.56
N ARG A 327 -12.36 9.00 27.98
CA ARG A 327 -12.77 10.19 28.72
C ARG A 327 -13.89 9.92 29.72
N TYR A 328 -14.80 9.00 29.40
CA TYR A 328 -16.02 8.75 30.19
C TYR A 328 -16.01 7.42 30.95
N LEU A 329 -14.97 6.59 30.79
CA LEU A 329 -14.73 5.44 31.65
C LEU A 329 -14.39 5.88 33.08
N SER A 330 -14.64 4.99 34.06
CA SER A 330 -14.24 5.24 35.44
C SER A 330 -12.72 5.39 35.57
N PRO A 331 -12.22 6.22 36.51
CA PRO A 331 -10.78 6.36 36.74
C PRO A 331 -10.05 5.04 37.02
N LYS A 332 -10.77 4.05 37.58
CA LYS A 332 -10.28 2.69 37.82
C LYS A 332 -9.99 1.97 36.49
N ASN A 333 -10.96 1.95 35.57
CA ASN A 333 -10.83 1.22 34.30
C ASN A 333 -10.01 1.98 33.26
N THR A 334 -10.05 3.31 33.24
CA THR A 334 -9.23 4.12 32.33
C THR A 334 -7.73 3.80 32.46
N ARG A 335 -7.22 3.52 33.68
CA ARG A 335 -5.81 3.15 33.92
C ARG A 335 -5.39 1.82 33.26
N ARG A 336 -6.36 0.97 32.91
CA ARG A 336 -6.14 -0.35 32.33
C ARG A 336 -6.18 -0.33 30.80
N ILE A 337 -6.63 0.77 30.19
CA ILE A 337 -6.78 0.89 28.74
C ILE A 337 -5.50 1.45 28.11
N ARG A 338 -5.10 0.85 26.99
CA ARG A 338 -4.10 1.40 26.06
C ARG A 338 -4.76 1.57 24.70
N LEU A 339 -4.63 2.75 24.11
CA LEU A 339 -5.04 2.96 22.71
C LEU A 339 -3.97 2.38 21.80
N CYS A 340 -4.37 1.40 20.99
CA CYS A 340 -3.57 0.86 19.91
C CYS A 340 -4.12 1.44 18.60
N HIS A 341 -3.40 2.38 18.00
CA HIS A 341 -3.68 2.87 16.65
C HIS A 341 -2.52 2.48 15.74
N SER A 342 -2.82 2.20 14.47
CA SER A 342 -1.83 1.91 13.42
C SER A 342 -0.98 3.12 13.04
N LYS A 343 -1.25 4.29 13.61
CA LYS A 343 -0.49 5.52 13.39
C LYS A 343 0.25 5.91 14.66
N ASN A 344 1.55 6.14 14.53
CA ASN A 344 2.35 6.71 15.61
C ASN A 344 1.82 8.11 16.00
N LYS A 345 2.17 8.61 17.19
CA LYS A 345 1.77 9.95 17.69
C LYS A 345 2.04 11.12 16.72
N GLU A 346 2.88 10.91 15.71
CA GLU A 346 3.25 11.89 14.67
C GLU A 346 2.49 11.70 13.33
N ASP A 347 1.49 10.82 13.27
CA ASP A 347 0.66 10.60 12.07
C ASP A 347 1.45 10.15 10.81
N LYS A 348 2.67 9.67 11.02
CA LYS A 348 3.51 8.97 10.04
C LYS A 348 3.27 7.46 10.19
N THR A 349 2.86 6.85 9.09
CA THR A 349 2.85 5.39 8.89
C THR A 349 4.25 4.83 8.93
#